data_AF-V6ID47-F1
#
_entry.id   AF-V6ID47-F1
#
_cell.length_a   1.000
_cell.length_b   1.000
_cell.length_c   1.000
_cell.angle_alpha   90.00
_cell.angle_beta   90.00
_cell.angle_gamma   90.00
#
_symmetry.space_group_name_H-M   'P 1'
#
loop_
_entity.id
_entity.type
_entity.pdbx_description
1 polymer ?
#
loop_
_entity_poly.entity_id
_entity_poly.type
_entity_poly.pdbx_seq_one_letter_code
_entity_poly.pdbx_strand_id
1 'polypeptide(L)'
;MFEPNCSKIFLKKNTNKFQDPFHDPYYSFNKAETQKFSEFWYNRVELLSELDKFLQKNPELQKEWKRTAWISAISSGVIAYRPPLLERAFREFPMESAKSALNLFVAAYKSQNRQSIDIIVKNLKDADSFPLDQLHETNIQHILKYPDLVEKLLQTGWDPNHILKRKEWIYKLGNQEITVKEETSLLILSIQGVFVPAETFQILLKYGAKPNLGVKEYHRGKSEYELLYPMGAAQEELRLGYVNEATKPKRKVLTDWTESSLKEFHVKYPIYSILQSYVEAKNVYAVEKTLAGIDLISMEKEMLRLRKENLFSARVHRFPGDKIRKISILENVSSLATAYFKYEGIRECLTGRHSEAFEIQKIFYDVIGKDEDLKRFFLENLRKNGTFRKDPFKEDPFKEDPVFCGTYDKT
;
A
#
# COMPACT_ATOMS: atom_id res chain seq x y z
N MET A 1 35.99 21.50 -50.94
CA MET A 1 34.75 20.88 -51.41
C MET A 1 34.68 19.48 -50.81
N PHE A 2 33.59 19.21 -50.08
CA PHE A 2 32.99 17.91 -49.72
C PHE A 2 33.72 16.89 -48.82
N GLU A 3 33.20 16.79 -47.59
CA GLU A 3 32.95 15.57 -46.77
C GLU A 3 32.26 14.43 -47.57
N PRO A 4 32.15 13.14 -47.11
CA PRO A 4 31.91 12.63 -45.73
C PRO A 4 32.73 11.33 -45.38
N ASN A 5 32.66 10.62 -44.25
CA ASN A 5 31.52 10.17 -43.47
C ASN A 5 31.91 9.56 -42.09
N CYS A 6 30.91 9.56 -41.21
CA CYS A 6 30.80 9.13 -39.81
C CYS A 6 31.50 7.84 -39.35
N SER A 7 31.94 7.82 -38.07
CA SER A 7 31.21 7.12 -36.99
C SER A 7 31.99 7.10 -35.66
N LYS A 8 31.50 7.85 -34.65
CA LYS A 8 31.45 7.49 -33.21
C LYS A 8 30.92 8.68 -32.41
N ILE A 9 29.60 8.83 -32.42
CA ILE A 9 28.88 9.67 -31.47
C ILE A 9 28.84 8.91 -30.13
N PHE A 10 29.66 9.34 -29.17
CA PHE A 10 29.39 9.07 -27.76
C PHE A 10 28.50 10.19 -27.23
N LEU A 11 27.21 9.88 -27.05
CA LEU A 11 26.28 10.65 -26.26
C LEU A 11 26.77 10.69 -24.80
N LYS A 12 27.46 11.75 -24.39
CA LYS A 12 27.54 12.13 -22.97
C LYS A 12 26.31 12.97 -22.65
N LYS A 13 25.31 12.35 -22.03
CA LYS A 13 24.21 13.02 -21.32
C LYS A 13 24.80 13.86 -20.19
N ASN A 14 25.02 15.15 -20.41
CA ASN A 14 25.17 16.13 -19.33
C ASN A 14 23.78 16.64 -18.95
N THR A 15 23.05 15.87 -18.14
CA THR A 15 22.00 16.44 -17.29
C THR A 15 22.70 17.14 -16.13
N ASN A 16 23.03 18.42 -16.29
CA ASN A 16 23.43 19.25 -15.16
C ASN A 16 22.22 19.37 -14.22
N LYS A 17 22.16 18.52 -13.20
CA LYS A 17 21.31 18.74 -12.03
C LYS A 17 21.72 20.09 -11.46
N PHE A 18 20.78 21.01 -11.31
CA PHE A 18 20.99 22.23 -10.55
C PHE A 18 21.31 21.81 -9.10
N GLN A 19 22.59 21.84 -8.72
CA GLN A 19 22.99 21.70 -7.32
C GLN A 19 22.67 23.03 -6.64
N ASP A 20 21.74 22.97 -5.69
CA ASP A 20 21.53 24.07 -4.75
C ASP A 20 22.79 24.19 -3.86
N PRO A 21 23.55 25.28 -3.95
CA PRO A 21 24.82 25.43 -3.22
C PRO A 21 24.61 25.60 -1.71
N PHE A 22 23.37 25.65 -1.21
CA PHE A 22 23.06 25.81 0.21
C PHE A 22 22.72 24.50 0.94
N HIS A 23 22.91 23.33 0.31
CA HIS A 23 22.39 22.06 0.85
C HIS A 23 23.38 21.20 1.66
N ASP A 24 24.53 21.73 2.08
CA ASP A 24 25.44 21.01 2.97
C ASP A 24 25.73 21.81 4.26
N PRO A 25 25.28 21.34 5.43
CA PRO A 25 25.49 22.02 6.71
C PRO A 25 26.95 21.98 7.21
N TYR A 26 27.87 21.31 6.49
CA TYR A 26 29.29 21.24 6.81
C TYR A 26 30.22 21.79 5.70
N TYR A 27 29.69 22.48 4.68
CA TYR A 27 30.52 23.06 3.62
C TYR A 27 31.12 24.42 4.01
N SER A 28 32.42 24.42 4.30
CA SER A 28 33.22 25.65 4.35
C SER A 28 33.69 26.00 2.93
N PHE A 29 33.21 27.11 2.35
CA PHE A 29 33.72 27.57 1.06
C PHE A 29 35.23 27.87 1.16
N ASN A 30 36.04 27.19 0.35
CA ASN A 30 37.41 27.64 0.08
C ASN A 30 37.32 28.98 -0.68
N LYS A 31 38.20 29.93 -0.35
CA LYS A 31 38.32 31.27 -0.96
C LYS A 31 38.19 31.28 -2.49
N ALA A 32 38.73 30.27 -3.18
CA ALA A 32 38.62 30.15 -4.64
C ALA A 32 37.21 29.80 -5.14
N GLU A 33 36.44 29.01 -4.40
CA GLU A 33 35.04 28.70 -4.72
C GLU A 33 34.15 29.90 -4.37
N THR A 34 34.38 30.56 -3.24
CA THR A 34 33.68 31.81 -2.87
C THR A 34 33.84 32.89 -3.94
N GLN A 35 35.02 32.97 -4.55
CA GLN A 35 35.33 33.93 -5.60
C GLN A 35 34.67 33.58 -6.94
N LYS A 36 34.60 32.28 -7.30
CA LYS A 36 33.79 31.83 -8.45
C LYS A 36 32.30 32.09 -8.24
N PHE A 37 31.80 31.89 -7.02
CA PHE A 37 30.41 32.20 -6.68
C PHE A 37 30.13 33.71 -6.74
N SER A 38 31.06 34.55 -6.26
CA SER A 38 30.89 36.00 -6.34
C SER A 38 30.90 36.49 -7.79
N GLU A 39 31.88 36.06 -8.61
CA GLU A 39 31.97 36.40 -10.04
C GLU A 39 30.73 35.95 -10.82
N PHE A 40 30.21 34.76 -10.51
CA PHE A 40 28.97 34.24 -11.10
C PHE A 40 27.75 35.14 -10.81
N TRP A 41 27.64 35.66 -9.58
CA TRP A 41 26.57 36.59 -9.22
C TRP A 41 26.79 38.00 -9.78
N TYR A 42 28.03 38.50 -9.79
CA TYR A 42 28.37 39.80 -10.39
C TYR A 42 27.97 39.85 -11.87
N ASN A 43 28.34 38.84 -12.66
CA ASN A 43 27.99 38.78 -14.09
C ASN A 43 26.47 38.75 -14.31
N ARG A 44 25.70 38.11 -13.41
CA ARG A 44 24.23 38.08 -13.48
C ARG A 44 23.61 39.43 -13.11
N VAL A 45 24.15 40.13 -12.12
CA VAL A 45 23.69 41.47 -11.72
C VAL A 45 24.00 42.49 -12.82
N GLU A 46 25.18 42.41 -13.43
CA GLU A 46 25.57 43.25 -14.56
C GLU A 46 24.64 43.02 -15.76
N LEU A 47 24.42 41.75 -16.14
CA LEU A 47 23.46 41.40 -17.19
C LEU A 47 22.06 41.93 -16.90
N LEU A 48 21.54 41.77 -15.67
CA LEU A 48 20.24 42.31 -15.28
C LEU A 48 20.19 43.84 -15.38
N SER A 49 21.30 44.51 -15.06
CA SER A 49 21.41 45.97 -15.14
C SER A 49 21.44 46.48 -16.58
N GLU A 50 22.14 45.78 -17.48
CA GLU A 50 22.13 46.09 -18.91
C GLU A 50 20.74 45.83 -19.53
N LEU A 51 20.11 44.73 -19.14
CA LEU A 51 18.78 44.35 -19.61
C LEU A 51 17.73 45.36 -19.13
N ASP A 52 17.81 45.86 -17.89
CA ASP A 52 16.94 46.92 -17.39
C ASP A 52 17.12 48.24 -18.18
N LYS A 53 18.37 48.68 -18.39
CA LYS A 53 18.68 49.87 -19.21
C LYS A 53 18.13 49.74 -20.64
N PHE A 54 18.18 48.55 -21.22
CA PHE A 54 17.66 48.27 -22.55
C PHE A 54 16.12 48.33 -22.58
N LEU A 55 15.46 47.71 -21.60
CA LEU A 55 13.99 47.68 -21.51
C LEU A 55 13.38 49.04 -21.19
N GLN A 56 14.04 49.88 -20.37
CA GLN A 56 13.58 51.25 -20.09
C GLN A 56 13.49 52.10 -21.38
N LYS A 57 14.33 51.81 -22.37
CA LYS A 57 14.33 52.52 -23.67
C LYS A 57 13.27 51.99 -24.64
N ASN A 58 12.60 50.88 -24.34
CA ASN A 58 11.63 50.27 -25.26
C ASN A 58 10.39 49.72 -24.51
N PRO A 59 9.31 50.52 -24.38
CA PRO A 59 8.14 50.18 -23.58
C PRO A 59 7.39 48.91 -24.02
N GLU A 60 7.35 48.62 -25.32
CA GLU A 60 6.67 47.41 -25.83
C GLU A 60 7.46 46.15 -25.46
N LEU A 61 8.78 46.16 -25.63
CA LEU A 61 9.65 45.07 -25.15
C LEU A 61 9.60 44.94 -23.62
N GLN A 62 9.43 46.04 -22.89
CA GLN A 62 9.28 45.99 -21.43
C GLN A 62 8.00 45.25 -21.01
N LYS A 63 6.88 45.43 -21.72
CA LYS A 63 5.63 44.67 -21.46
C LYS A 63 5.82 43.19 -21.73
N GLU A 64 6.40 42.85 -22.89
CA GLU A 64 6.65 41.46 -23.27
C GLU A 64 7.61 40.77 -22.30
N TRP A 65 8.71 41.44 -21.94
CA TRP A 65 9.66 40.94 -20.95
C TRP A 65 9.01 40.69 -19.58
N LYS A 66 8.21 41.64 -19.08
CA LYS A 66 7.50 41.48 -17.80
C LYS A 66 6.61 40.24 -17.83
N ARG A 67 5.87 40.02 -18.92
CA ARG A 67 5.04 38.82 -19.09
C ARG A 67 5.89 37.55 -19.07
N THR A 68 6.98 37.51 -19.84
CA THR A 68 7.88 36.36 -19.91
C THR A 68 8.54 36.06 -18.57
N ALA A 69 8.96 37.08 -17.83
CA ALA A 69 9.53 36.96 -16.50
C ALA A 69 8.51 36.35 -15.52
N TRP A 70 7.26 36.81 -15.53
CA TRP A 70 6.18 36.22 -14.71
C TRP A 70 5.91 34.76 -15.06
N ILE A 71 5.75 34.43 -16.35
CA ILE A 71 5.50 33.04 -16.77
C ILE A 71 6.67 32.13 -16.36
N SER A 72 7.92 32.60 -16.50
CA SER A 72 9.11 31.86 -16.09
C SER A 72 9.18 31.67 -14.57
N ALA A 73 8.82 32.70 -13.80
CA ALA A 73 8.77 32.65 -12.35
C ALA A 73 7.65 31.73 -11.82
N ILE A 74 6.50 31.70 -12.51
CA ILE A 74 5.40 30.75 -12.25
C ILE A 74 5.85 29.33 -12.57
N SER A 75 6.37 29.11 -13.78
CA SER A 75 6.77 27.78 -14.26
C SER A 75 7.88 27.15 -13.42
N SER A 76 8.80 27.95 -12.88
CA SER A 76 9.86 27.48 -11.98
C SER A 76 9.40 27.25 -10.53
N GLY A 77 8.23 27.76 -10.15
CA GLY A 77 7.71 27.69 -8.79
C GLY A 77 8.27 28.75 -7.84
N VAL A 78 9.23 29.58 -8.25
CA VAL A 78 9.96 30.51 -7.35
C VAL A 78 9.04 31.54 -6.68
N ILE A 79 7.92 31.87 -7.31
CA ILE A 79 6.93 32.78 -6.72
C ILE A 79 6.26 32.20 -5.46
N ALA A 80 6.26 30.88 -5.27
CA ALA A 80 5.65 30.23 -4.11
C ALA A 80 6.42 30.48 -2.80
N TYR A 81 7.65 31.00 -2.88
CA TYR A 81 8.38 31.49 -1.70
C TYR A 81 7.75 32.77 -1.11
N ARG A 82 6.90 33.48 -1.86
CA ARG A 82 6.27 34.74 -1.46
C ARG A 82 4.76 34.69 -1.72
N PRO A 83 3.92 34.37 -0.71
CA PRO A 83 2.47 34.18 -0.88
C PRO A 83 1.74 35.33 -1.60
N PRO A 84 2.06 36.62 -1.37
CA PRO A 84 1.40 37.71 -2.13
C PRO A 84 1.66 37.67 -3.63
N LEU A 85 2.86 37.23 -4.06
CA LEU A 85 3.18 37.08 -5.48
C LEU A 85 2.48 35.86 -6.07
N LEU A 86 2.35 34.79 -5.29
CA LEU A 86 1.63 33.59 -5.70
C LEU A 86 0.13 33.86 -5.90
N GLU A 87 -0.51 34.57 -4.96
CA GLU A 87 -1.92 34.95 -5.08
C GLU A 87 -2.15 35.86 -6.30
N ARG A 88 -1.23 36.80 -6.52
CA ARG A 88 -1.22 37.62 -7.73
C ARG A 88 -1.10 36.79 -9.00
N ALA A 89 -0.25 35.76 -9.02
CA ALA A 89 -0.07 34.89 -10.18
C ALA A 89 -1.33 34.09 -10.51
N PHE A 90 -2.02 33.52 -9.52
CA PHE A 90 -3.29 32.82 -9.77
C PHE A 90 -4.40 33.74 -10.30
N ARG A 91 -4.37 35.03 -9.92
CA ARG A 91 -5.33 36.03 -10.42
C ARG A 91 -5.02 36.52 -11.84
N GLU A 92 -3.75 36.83 -12.11
CA GLU A 92 -3.33 37.47 -13.39
C GLU A 92 -2.90 36.46 -14.46
N PHE A 93 -2.49 35.26 -14.07
CA PHE A 93 -2.00 34.18 -14.93
C PHE A 93 -2.61 32.83 -14.53
N PRO A 94 -3.95 32.69 -14.56
CA PRO A 94 -4.63 31.50 -14.04
C PRO A 94 -4.24 30.22 -14.79
N MET A 95 -4.04 30.29 -16.12
CA MET A 95 -3.72 29.11 -16.93
C MET A 95 -2.29 28.63 -16.68
N GLU A 96 -1.33 29.55 -16.65
CA GLU A 96 0.09 29.23 -16.41
C GLU A 96 0.31 28.74 -14.98
N SER A 97 -0.42 29.33 -14.02
CA SER A 97 -0.36 28.96 -12.60
C SER A 97 -0.98 27.58 -12.35
N ALA A 98 -2.12 27.27 -12.97
CA ALA A 98 -2.71 25.94 -12.92
C ALA A 98 -1.78 24.87 -13.52
N LYS A 99 -1.24 25.13 -14.72
CA LYS A 99 -0.29 24.21 -15.38
C LYS A 99 0.98 23.96 -14.55
N SER A 100 1.38 24.93 -13.74
CA SER A 100 2.62 24.87 -12.93
C SER A 100 2.37 24.50 -11.46
N ALA A 101 1.15 24.10 -11.08
CA ALA A 101 0.77 23.92 -9.68
C ALA A 101 1.66 22.92 -8.92
N LEU A 102 2.15 21.85 -9.58
CA LEU A 102 3.11 20.92 -8.95
C LEU A 102 4.43 21.59 -8.61
N ASN A 103 5.00 22.42 -9.49
CA ASN A 103 6.25 23.13 -9.21
C ASN A 103 6.06 24.17 -8.11
N LEU A 104 4.92 24.88 -8.13
CA LEU A 104 4.53 25.81 -7.08
C LEU A 104 4.41 25.09 -5.72
N PHE A 105 3.78 23.91 -5.69
CA PHE A 105 3.67 23.08 -4.50
C PHE A 105 5.05 22.62 -4.00
N VAL A 106 5.92 22.11 -4.87
CA VAL A 106 7.27 21.66 -4.50
C VAL A 106 8.08 22.80 -3.89
N ALA A 107 8.01 24.00 -4.46
CA ALA A 107 8.67 25.19 -3.94
C ALA A 107 8.08 25.66 -2.59
N ALA A 108 6.74 25.66 -2.46
CA ALA A 108 6.07 25.97 -1.20
C ALA A 108 6.43 24.98 -0.09
N TYR A 109 6.50 23.68 -0.40
CA TYR A 109 6.91 22.64 0.53
C TYR A 109 8.37 22.81 0.98
N LYS A 110 9.30 23.03 0.04
CA LYS A 110 10.73 23.26 0.35
C LYS A 110 10.95 24.49 1.22
N SER A 111 10.19 25.55 1.01
CA SER A 111 10.23 26.77 1.81
C SER A 111 9.39 26.68 3.10
N GLN A 112 8.75 25.54 3.37
CA GLN A 112 7.84 25.33 4.50
C GLN A 112 6.73 26.37 4.59
N ASN A 113 6.30 26.92 3.44
CA ASN A 113 5.36 28.02 3.37
C ASN A 113 3.93 27.51 3.26
N ARG A 114 3.30 27.24 4.42
CA ARG A 114 1.93 26.72 4.48
C ARG A 114 0.91 27.63 3.79
N GLN A 115 1.03 28.95 3.93
CA GLN A 115 0.13 29.90 3.28
C GLN A 115 0.15 29.76 1.75
N SER A 116 1.32 29.51 1.16
CA SER A 116 1.43 29.25 -0.28
C SER A 116 0.71 27.96 -0.69
N ILE A 117 0.75 26.92 0.14
CA ILE A 117 0.02 25.67 -0.11
C ILE A 117 -1.48 25.92 -0.02
N ASP A 118 -1.96 26.65 0.98
CA ASP A 118 -3.38 27.00 1.13
C ASP A 118 -3.89 27.80 -0.10
N ILE A 119 -3.08 28.71 -0.63
CA ILE A 119 -3.38 29.43 -1.88
C ILE A 119 -3.49 28.47 -3.07
N ILE A 120 -2.57 27.50 -3.19
CA ILE A 120 -2.62 26.48 -4.26
C ILE A 120 -3.91 25.67 -4.14
N VAL A 121 -4.23 25.15 -2.96
CA VAL A 121 -5.45 24.36 -2.70
C VAL A 121 -6.70 25.15 -3.08
N LYS A 122 -6.79 26.42 -2.68
CA LYS A 122 -7.93 27.29 -2.98
C LYS A 122 -8.15 27.51 -4.48
N ASN A 123 -7.07 27.54 -5.27
CA ASN A 123 -7.13 27.83 -6.70
C ASN A 123 -7.08 26.57 -7.58
N LEU A 124 -6.98 25.37 -7.00
CA LEU A 124 -6.97 24.12 -7.72
C LEU A 124 -8.37 23.77 -8.24
N LYS A 125 -8.50 23.51 -9.55
CA LYS A 125 -9.78 23.19 -10.21
C LYS A 125 -9.93 21.70 -10.49
N ASP A 126 -8.85 21.07 -10.91
CA ASP A 126 -8.75 19.66 -11.28
C ASP A 126 -7.46 19.05 -10.72
N ALA A 127 -7.31 17.73 -10.85
CA ALA A 127 -6.12 17.01 -10.45
C ALA A 127 -5.06 16.88 -11.56
N ASP A 128 -5.27 17.47 -12.75
CA ASP A 128 -4.43 17.22 -13.94
C ASP A 128 -3.01 17.74 -13.74
N SER A 129 -2.85 18.81 -12.96
CA SER A 129 -1.53 19.34 -12.59
C SER A 129 -0.77 18.43 -11.61
N PHE A 130 -1.42 17.40 -11.06
CA PHE A 130 -0.85 16.40 -10.14
C PHE A 130 -1.13 14.98 -10.66
N PRO A 131 -0.57 14.58 -11.82
CA PRO A 131 -0.84 13.29 -12.43
C PRO A 131 -0.30 12.13 -11.57
N LEU A 132 -1.18 11.49 -10.80
CA LEU A 132 -0.83 10.55 -9.74
C LEU A 132 0.06 9.39 -10.21
N ASP A 133 -0.14 8.91 -11.43
CA ASP A 133 0.59 7.83 -12.09
C ASP A 133 2.02 8.21 -12.52
N GLN A 134 2.29 9.51 -12.66
CA GLN A 134 3.58 10.07 -13.11
C GLN A 134 4.36 10.74 -11.97
N LEU A 135 3.74 10.93 -10.80
CA LEU A 135 4.41 11.54 -9.66
C LEU A 135 5.44 10.59 -9.07
N HIS A 136 6.64 11.13 -8.80
CA HIS A 136 7.64 10.43 -8.01
C HIS A 136 7.12 10.23 -6.58
N GLU A 137 7.42 9.07 -5.97
CA GLU A 137 6.93 8.69 -4.63
C GLU A 137 7.20 9.78 -3.58
N THR A 138 8.36 10.44 -3.62
CA THR A 138 8.69 11.54 -2.69
C THR A 138 7.71 12.71 -2.78
N ASN A 139 7.24 13.05 -4.00
CA ASN A 139 6.27 14.13 -4.17
C ASN A 139 4.90 13.71 -3.62
N ILE A 140 4.50 12.45 -3.83
CA ILE A 140 3.28 11.89 -3.25
C ILE A 140 3.35 11.95 -1.72
N GLN A 141 4.47 11.50 -1.13
CA GLN A 141 4.70 11.57 0.31
C GLN A 141 4.66 13.01 0.84
N HIS A 142 5.17 14.00 0.09
CA HIS A 142 5.05 15.41 0.47
C HIS A 142 3.59 15.90 0.42
N ILE A 143 2.85 15.54 -0.62
CA ILE A 143 1.43 15.90 -0.77
C ILE A 143 0.60 15.32 0.37
N LEU A 144 0.84 14.06 0.73
CA LEU A 144 0.16 13.37 1.84
C LEU A 144 0.31 14.09 3.18
N LYS A 145 1.30 14.98 3.36
CA LYS A 145 1.44 15.79 4.58
C LYS A 145 0.40 16.91 4.72
N TYR A 146 -0.36 17.21 3.67
CA TYR A 146 -1.32 18.31 3.61
C TYR A 146 -2.74 17.77 3.37
N PRO A 147 -3.52 17.52 4.45
CA PRO A 147 -4.88 16.99 4.37
C PRO A 147 -5.78 17.72 3.38
N ASP A 148 -5.78 19.06 3.42
CA ASP A 148 -6.65 19.89 2.58
C ASP A 148 -6.31 19.76 1.08
N LEU A 149 -5.02 19.60 0.75
CA LEU A 149 -4.59 19.35 -0.63
C LEU A 149 -4.98 17.94 -1.08
N VAL A 150 -4.79 16.93 -0.23
CA VAL A 150 -5.19 15.55 -0.53
C VAL A 150 -6.70 15.48 -0.75
N GLU A 151 -7.50 16.06 0.15
CA GLU A 151 -8.96 16.09 0.01
C GLU A 151 -9.38 16.78 -1.29
N LYS A 152 -8.78 17.93 -1.61
CA LYS A 152 -9.07 18.64 -2.85
C LYS A 152 -8.75 17.79 -4.07
N LEU A 153 -7.60 17.12 -4.10
CA LEU A 153 -7.19 16.26 -5.20
C LEU A 153 -8.11 15.05 -5.38
N LEU A 154 -8.56 14.43 -4.28
CA LEU A 154 -9.52 13.32 -4.30
C LEU A 154 -10.89 13.78 -4.84
N GLN A 155 -11.35 14.96 -4.44
CA GLN A 155 -12.59 15.56 -4.97
C GLN A 155 -12.52 15.84 -6.47
N THR A 156 -11.33 16.09 -7.01
CA THR A 156 -11.14 16.59 -8.37
C THR A 156 -10.41 15.64 -9.31
N GLY A 157 -10.22 14.37 -8.93
CA GLY A 157 -9.82 13.31 -9.88
C GLY A 157 -8.82 12.27 -9.39
N TRP A 158 -8.20 12.42 -8.21
CA TRP A 158 -7.34 11.36 -7.67
C TRP A 158 -8.17 10.13 -7.31
N ASP A 159 -7.77 8.96 -7.85
CA ASP A 159 -8.28 7.67 -7.40
C ASP A 159 -7.53 7.24 -6.11
N PRO A 160 -8.21 7.16 -4.96
CA PRO A 160 -7.58 6.73 -3.71
C PRO A 160 -7.05 5.29 -3.74
N ASN A 161 -7.50 4.48 -4.70
CA ASN A 161 -7.13 3.07 -4.88
C ASN A 161 -6.16 2.84 -6.03
N HIS A 162 -5.60 3.92 -6.61
CA HIS A 162 -4.61 3.79 -7.67
C HIS A 162 -3.35 3.05 -7.18
N ILE A 163 -2.91 2.06 -7.95
CA ILE A 163 -1.70 1.29 -7.64
C ILE A 163 -0.47 2.02 -8.18
N LEU A 164 0.32 2.56 -7.26
CA LEU A 164 1.54 3.31 -7.54
C LEU A 164 2.70 2.36 -7.80
N LYS A 165 3.45 2.61 -8.87
CA LYS A 165 4.67 1.87 -9.19
C LYS A 165 5.86 2.53 -8.47
N ARG A 166 6.62 1.75 -7.70
CA ARG A 166 7.84 2.19 -7.04
C ARG A 166 9.06 1.94 -7.93
N LYS A 167 9.90 0.98 -7.54
CA LYS A 167 11.15 0.64 -8.22
C LYS A 167 10.96 -0.60 -9.08
N GLU A 168 11.54 -0.53 -10.26
CA GLU A 168 11.73 -1.66 -11.14
C GLU A 168 13.20 -2.07 -11.08
N TRP A 169 13.48 -3.34 -10.79
CA TRP A 169 14.83 -3.88 -10.89
C TRP A 169 14.81 -5.27 -11.50
N ILE A 170 15.95 -5.67 -12.06
CA ILE A 170 16.10 -6.97 -12.70
C ILE A 170 16.89 -7.87 -11.75
N TYR A 171 16.31 -9.02 -11.42
CA TYR A 171 16.96 -10.07 -10.67
C TYR A 171 17.28 -11.24 -11.61
N LYS A 172 18.53 -11.71 -11.60
CA LYS A 172 18.95 -12.88 -12.39
C LYS A 172 18.93 -14.14 -11.53
N LEU A 173 18.15 -15.13 -11.93
CA LEU A 173 18.12 -16.46 -11.32
C LEU A 173 18.59 -17.47 -12.37
N GLY A 174 19.87 -17.82 -12.33
CA GLY A 174 20.50 -18.63 -13.38
C GLY A 174 20.48 -17.89 -14.73
N ASN A 175 19.89 -18.51 -15.76
CA ASN A 175 19.75 -17.94 -17.11
C ASN A 175 18.47 -17.11 -17.29
N GLN A 176 17.61 -17.00 -16.28
CA GLN A 176 16.38 -16.22 -16.35
C GLN A 176 16.57 -14.83 -15.73
N GLU A 177 16.14 -13.80 -16.46
CA GLU A 177 16.02 -12.43 -15.95
C GLU A 177 14.57 -12.19 -15.53
N ILE A 178 14.37 -11.81 -14.27
CA ILE A 178 13.07 -11.52 -13.70
C ILE A 178 13.00 -10.04 -13.39
N THR A 179 12.10 -9.35 -14.07
CA THR A 179 11.77 -7.96 -13.79
C THR A 179 10.85 -7.89 -12.58
N VAL A 180 11.33 -7.30 -11.51
CA VAL A 180 10.61 -7.08 -10.27
C VAL A 180 10.08 -5.65 -10.26
N LYS A 181 8.78 -5.49 -9.99
CA LYS A 181 8.09 -4.19 -9.90
C LYS A 181 7.41 -4.08 -8.55
N GLU A 182 7.94 -3.24 -7.67
CA GLU A 182 7.26 -2.94 -6.41
C GLU A 182 6.05 -2.04 -6.65
N GLU A 183 4.96 -2.36 -5.96
CA GLU A 183 3.71 -1.61 -5.98
C GLU A 183 3.43 -1.02 -4.58
N THR A 184 2.70 0.08 -4.54
CA THR A 184 2.18 0.66 -3.29
C THR A 184 0.84 1.37 -3.55
N SER A 185 0.20 1.86 -2.50
CA SER A 185 -1.03 2.64 -2.57
C SER A 185 -0.94 3.87 -1.69
N LEU A 186 -1.81 4.86 -1.94
CA LEU A 186 -1.88 6.08 -1.10
C LEU A 186 -2.12 5.73 0.38
N LEU A 187 -2.95 4.73 0.66
CA LEU A 187 -3.26 4.30 2.01
C LEU A 187 -2.07 3.64 2.71
N ILE A 188 -1.29 2.82 1.98
CA ILE A 188 -0.05 2.20 2.50
C ILE A 188 1.03 3.26 2.75
N LEU A 189 1.23 4.20 1.82
CA LEU A 189 2.16 5.32 2.03
C LEU A 189 1.75 6.19 3.22
N SER A 190 0.44 6.42 3.40
CA SER A 190 -0.08 7.23 4.51
C SER A 190 0.14 6.56 5.86
N ILE A 191 0.02 5.24 5.97
CA ILE A 191 0.18 4.54 7.26
C ILE A 191 1.65 4.40 7.66
N GLN A 192 2.54 4.16 6.68
CA GLN A 192 4.00 4.09 6.89
C GLN A 192 4.66 5.48 7.07
N GLY A 193 4.01 6.54 6.58
CA GLY A 193 4.56 7.89 6.61
C GLY A 193 4.46 8.52 7.99
N VAL A 194 5.55 8.51 8.78
CA VAL A 194 5.60 9.11 10.13
C VAL A 194 5.18 10.59 10.15
N PHE A 195 5.52 11.34 9.11
CA PHE A 195 5.17 12.77 8.97
C PHE A 195 3.84 13.03 8.28
N VAL A 196 3.14 11.98 7.85
CA VAL A 196 1.79 12.10 7.31
C VAL A 196 0.82 12.22 8.50
N PRO A 197 -0.05 13.23 8.57
CA PRO A 197 -1.02 13.37 9.64
C PRO A 197 -2.09 12.26 9.58
N ALA A 198 -2.74 11.99 10.72
CA ALA A 198 -3.79 10.97 10.78
C ALA A 198 -5.06 11.40 10.01
N GLU A 199 -5.27 12.70 9.92
CA GLU A 199 -6.33 13.36 9.16
C GLU A 199 -6.25 12.98 7.68
N THR A 200 -5.05 12.96 7.08
CA THR A 200 -4.87 12.48 5.69
C THR A 200 -5.33 11.03 5.53
N PHE A 201 -5.00 10.16 6.48
CA PHE A 201 -5.41 8.76 6.44
C PHE A 201 -6.93 8.63 6.52
N GLN A 202 -7.59 9.39 7.40
CA GLN A 202 -9.05 9.42 7.50
C GLN A 202 -9.71 9.97 6.24
N ILE A 203 -9.14 11.00 5.62
CA ILE A 203 -9.62 11.55 4.34
C ILE A 203 -9.55 10.47 3.26
N LEU A 204 -8.43 9.75 3.14
CA LEU A 204 -8.33 8.65 2.16
C LEU A 204 -9.47 7.63 2.33
N LEU A 205 -9.74 7.20 3.57
CA LEU A 205 -10.84 6.29 3.87
C LEU A 205 -12.20 6.90 3.53
N LYS A 206 -12.45 8.17 3.90
CA LYS A 206 -13.68 8.92 3.60
C LYS A 206 -13.99 8.95 2.10
N TYR A 207 -12.97 9.07 1.25
CA TYR A 207 -13.13 9.10 -0.20
C TYR A 207 -13.05 7.71 -0.85
N GLY A 208 -13.06 6.63 -0.07
CA GLY A 208 -13.18 5.26 -0.58
C GLY A 208 -11.86 4.53 -0.81
N ALA A 209 -10.77 4.96 -0.17
CA ALA A 209 -9.55 4.14 -0.09
C ALA A 209 -9.87 2.81 0.60
N LYS A 210 -9.48 1.72 -0.04
CA LYS A 210 -9.77 0.35 0.37
C LYS A 210 -8.73 -0.16 1.37
N PRO A 211 -9.10 -0.39 2.65
CA PRO A 211 -8.18 -0.95 3.66
C PRO A 211 -7.69 -2.36 3.33
N ASN A 212 -8.42 -3.04 2.44
CA ASN A 212 -8.17 -4.37 1.90
C ASN A 212 -7.39 -4.39 0.58
N LEU A 213 -6.93 -3.24 0.09
CA LEU A 213 -6.20 -3.20 -1.17
C LEU A 213 -4.76 -3.69 -0.96
N GLY A 214 -4.50 -4.94 -1.36
CA GLY A 214 -3.17 -5.53 -1.37
C GLY A 214 -2.35 -5.06 -2.56
N VAL A 215 -1.06 -4.80 -2.31
CA VAL A 215 -0.07 -4.42 -3.35
C VAL A 215 1.05 -5.45 -3.38
N LYS A 216 1.68 -5.65 -4.54
CA LYS A 216 2.78 -6.60 -4.66
C LYS A 216 4.04 -6.05 -4.02
N GLU A 217 4.54 -6.76 -3.02
CA GLU A 217 5.82 -6.53 -2.37
C GLU A 217 6.72 -7.74 -2.59
N TYR A 218 7.95 -7.49 -3.04
CA TYR A 218 8.89 -8.55 -3.37
C TYR A 218 9.94 -8.72 -2.29
N HIS A 219 10.19 -9.97 -1.90
CA HIS A 219 11.26 -10.29 -0.97
C HIS A 219 12.62 -10.23 -1.66
N ARG A 220 13.60 -9.63 -0.96
CA ARG A 220 14.97 -9.57 -1.44
C ARG A 220 15.52 -10.98 -1.68
N GLY A 221 15.83 -11.31 -2.94
CA GLY A 221 16.40 -12.60 -3.34
C GLY A 221 15.38 -13.70 -3.62
N LYS A 222 14.08 -13.39 -3.73
CA LYS A 222 13.05 -14.34 -4.20
C LYS A 222 12.34 -13.79 -5.44
N SER A 223 11.89 -14.70 -6.31
CA SER A 223 11.06 -14.38 -7.48
C SER A 223 9.57 -14.24 -7.15
N GLU A 224 9.17 -14.64 -5.94
CA GLU A 224 7.79 -14.60 -5.46
C GLU A 224 7.49 -13.25 -4.80
N TYR A 225 6.29 -12.72 -5.08
CA TYR A 225 5.75 -11.55 -4.39
C TYR A 225 4.81 -12.00 -3.27
N GLU A 226 4.75 -11.21 -2.21
CA GLU A 226 3.69 -11.26 -1.22
C GLU A 226 2.76 -10.06 -1.42
N LEU A 227 1.51 -10.21 -1.00
CA LEU A 227 0.58 -9.09 -0.98
C LEU A 227 0.74 -8.35 0.35
N LEU A 228 1.21 -7.12 0.26
CA LEU A 228 1.25 -6.18 1.38
C LEU A 228 -0.07 -5.43 1.46
N TYR A 229 -0.70 -5.45 2.63
CA TYR A 229 -1.93 -4.72 2.92
C TYR A 229 -1.66 -3.58 3.91
N PRO A 230 -2.49 -2.53 3.98
CA PRO A 230 -2.37 -1.44 4.97
C PRO A 230 -2.14 -1.91 6.40
N MET A 231 -2.87 -2.94 6.86
CA MET A 231 -2.69 -3.49 8.22
C MET A 231 -1.33 -4.18 8.40
N GLY A 232 -0.84 -4.85 7.35
CA GLY A 232 0.49 -5.43 7.32
C GLY A 232 1.59 -4.38 7.38
N ALA A 233 1.44 -3.32 6.58
CA ALA A 233 2.35 -2.18 6.55
C ALA A 233 2.43 -1.48 7.90
N ALA A 234 1.30 -1.35 8.63
CA ALA A 234 1.27 -0.86 10.00
C ALA A 234 2.00 -1.74 11.01
N GLN A 235 2.00 -3.06 10.83
CA GLN A 235 2.63 -4.02 11.74
C GLN A 235 4.13 -4.16 11.50
N GLU A 236 4.62 -3.88 10.28
CA GLU A 236 6.05 -3.95 9.99
C GLU A 236 6.84 -2.86 10.73
N GLU A 237 6.26 -1.68 10.94
CA GLU A 237 6.85 -0.63 11.80
C GLU A 237 7.06 -1.10 13.25
N LEU A 238 6.09 -1.86 13.80
CA LEU A 238 6.17 -2.43 15.15
C LEU A 238 7.34 -3.43 15.27
N ARG A 239 7.59 -4.23 14.22
CA ARG A 239 8.67 -5.23 14.21
C ARG A 239 10.06 -4.61 14.18
N LEU A 240 10.20 -3.41 13.62
CA LEU A 240 11.46 -2.67 13.60
C LEU A 240 11.74 -1.90 14.90
N GLY A 241 10.88 -2.05 15.93
CA GLY A 241 11.04 -1.38 17.23
C GLY A 241 10.66 0.10 17.23
N TYR A 242 10.22 0.65 16.10
CA TYR A 242 9.76 2.03 15.97
C TYR A 242 8.26 2.09 16.21
N VAL A 243 7.82 1.93 17.47
CA VAL A 243 6.45 2.33 17.83
C VAL A 243 6.43 3.86 17.89
N ASN A 244 6.37 4.50 16.73
CA ASN A 244 6.22 5.94 16.66
C ASN A 244 4.82 6.31 17.13
N GLU A 245 4.73 7.17 18.16
CA GLU A 245 3.46 7.77 18.63
C GLU A 245 2.66 8.36 17.46
N ALA A 246 3.36 8.89 16.45
CA ALA A 246 2.76 9.47 15.25
C ALA A 246 1.94 8.49 14.39
N THR A 247 2.22 7.18 14.41
CA THR A 247 1.46 6.19 13.62
C THR A 247 0.38 5.47 14.43
N LYS A 248 0.34 5.65 15.76
CA LYS A 248 -0.70 5.05 16.61
C LYS A 248 -2.13 5.49 16.25
N PRO A 249 -2.43 6.78 15.98
CA PRO A 249 -3.78 7.20 15.66
C PRO A 249 -4.31 6.56 14.38
N LYS A 250 -3.47 6.46 13.34
CA LYS A 250 -3.82 5.82 12.06
C LYS A 250 -4.10 4.33 12.24
N ARG A 251 -3.26 3.65 13.02
CA ARG A 251 -3.46 2.25 13.38
C ARG A 251 -4.76 2.05 14.14
N LYS A 252 -5.07 2.92 15.11
CA LYS A 252 -6.34 2.88 15.83
C LYS A 252 -7.52 3.02 14.88
N VAL A 253 -7.50 3.98 13.96
CA VAL A 253 -8.56 4.14 12.94
C VAL A 253 -8.74 2.87 12.11
N LEU A 254 -7.64 2.24 11.68
CA LEU A 254 -7.69 1.00 10.90
C LEU A 254 -8.21 -0.20 11.71
N THR A 255 -7.81 -0.31 12.99
CA THR A 255 -8.32 -1.31 13.92
C THR A 255 -9.81 -1.11 14.19
N ASP A 256 -10.24 0.11 14.50
CA ASP A 256 -11.64 0.45 14.78
C ASP A 256 -12.52 0.14 13.55
N TRP A 257 -12.04 0.43 12.34
CA TRP A 257 -12.72 0.09 11.08
C TRP A 257 -12.84 -1.44 10.88
N THR A 258 -11.77 -2.17 11.17
CA THR A 258 -11.75 -3.64 11.12
C THR A 258 -12.72 -4.25 12.15
N GLU A 259 -12.71 -3.72 13.37
CA GLU A 259 -13.60 -4.16 14.44
C GLU A 259 -15.07 -3.85 14.14
N SER A 260 -15.37 -2.71 13.50
CA SER A 260 -16.73 -2.39 13.05
C SER A 260 -17.25 -3.44 12.07
N SER A 261 -16.44 -3.79 11.07
CA SER A 261 -16.81 -4.80 10.07
C SER A 261 -17.03 -6.18 10.71
N LEU A 262 -16.23 -6.56 11.72
CA LEU A 262 -16.43 -7.78 12.49
C LEU A 262 -17.67 -7.72 13.39
N LYS A 263 -17.97 -6.56 13.99
CA LYS A 263 -19.20 -6.35 14.77
C LYS A 263 -20.44 -6.52 13.89
N GLU A 264 -20.46 -5.92 12.70
CA GLU A 264 -21.54 -6.09 11.73
C GLU A 264 -21.73 -7.55 11.34
N PHE A 265 -20.63 -8.28 11.11
CA PHE A 265 -20.68 -9.72 10.87
C PHE A 265 -21.33 -10.48 12.02
N HIS A 266 -20.94 -10.21 13.26
CA HIS A 266 -21.50 -10.89 14.44
C HIS A 266 -22.97 -10.50 14.71
N VAL A 267 -23.41 -9.30 14.31
CA VAL A 267 -24.83 -8.93 14.33
C VAL A 267 -25.61 -9.71 13.28
N LYS A 268 -25.05 -9.90 12.08
CA LYS A 268 -25.67 -10.65 10.99
C LYS A 268 -25.69 -12.17 11.25
N TYR A 269 -24.63 -12.70 11.84
CA TYR A 269 -24.47 -14.13 12.18
C TYR A 269 -24.17 -14.32 13.67
N PRO A 270 -25.15 -14.09 14.56
CA PRO A 270 -24.94 -14.22 16.01
C PRO A 270 -24.57 -15.65 16.42
N ILE A 271 -24.98 -16.64 15.62
CA ILE A 271 -24.70 -18.06 15.86
C ILE A 271 -23.23 -18.43 15.61
N TYR A 272 -22.46 -17.58 14.90
CA TYR A 272 -21.08 -17.90 14.52
C TYR A 272 -20.19 -18.14 15.74
N SER A 273 -20.24 -17.25 16.74
CA SER A 273 -19.44 -17.39 17.97
C SER A 273 -19.86 -18.61 18.80
N ILE A 274 -21.14 -18.95 18.78
CA ILE A 274 -21.69 -20.12 19.48
C ILE A 274 -21.19 -21.39 18.79
N LEU A 275 -21.31 -21.49 17.47
CA LEU A 275 -20.81 -22.62 16.69
C LEU A 275 -19.30 -22.78 16.85
N GLN A 276 -18.54 -21.68 16.81
CA GLN A 276 -17.10 -21.70 17.08
C GLN A 276 -16.80 -22.30 18.47
N SER A 277 -17.54 -21.89 19.51
CA SER A 277 -17.36 -22.44 20.86
C SER A 277 -17.67 -23.95 20.93
N TYR A 278 -18.67 -24.44 20.18
CA TYR A 278 -18.99 -25.87 20.12
C TYR A 278 -17.92 -26.67 19.40
N VAL A 279 -17.35 -26.12 18.32
CA VAL A 279 -16.19 -26.71 17.63
C VAL A 279 -14.99 -26.79 18.56
N GLU A 280 -14.68 -25.71 19.30
CA GLU A 280 -13.57 -25.67 20.26
C GLU A 280 -13.77 -26.65 21.42
N ALA A 281 -15.01 -26.79 21.90
CA ALA A 281 -15.40 -27.76 22.92
C ALA A 281 -15.53 -29.20 22.40
N LYS A 282 -15.35 -29.42 21.09
CA LYS A 282 -15.55 -30.72 20.41
C LYS A 282 -16.93 -31.34 20.67
N ASN A 283 -17.98 -30.52 20.76
CA ASN A 283 -19.34 -30.99 21.01
C ASN A 283 -20.04 -31.34 19.69
N VAL A 284 -19.89 -32.60 19.24
CA VAL A 284 -20.43 -33.09 17.95
C VAL A 284 -21.93 -32.83 17.82
N TYR A 285 -22.72 -33.21 18.83
CA TYR A 285 -24.17 -33.05 18.80
C TYR A 285 -24.59 -31.58 18.68
N ALA A 286 -23.94 -30.68 19.43
CA ALA A 286 -24.25 -29.25 19.35
C ALA A 286 -23.84 -28.65 18.00
N VAL A 287 -22.71 -29.10 17.42
CA VAL A 287 -22.28 -28.71 16.07
C VAL A 287 -23.29 -29.15 15.02
N GLU A 288 -23.63 -30.43 14.99
CA GLU A 288 -24.56 -31.01 14.01
C GLU A 288 -25.93 -30.32 14.07
N LYS A 289 -26.47 -30.18 15.28
CA LYS A 289 -27.76 -29.51 15.51
C LYS A 289 -27.74 -28.05 15.08
N THR A 290 -26.64 -27.34 15.31
CA THR A 290 -26.51 -25.92 14.93
C THR A 290 -26.38 -25.79 13.41
N LEU A 291 -25.61 -26.65 12.76
CA LEU A 291 -25.38 -26.62 11.31
C LEU A 291 -26.64 -26.93 10.51
N ALA A 292 -27.53 -27.78 11.02
CA ALA A 292 -28.81 -28.10 10.37
C ALA A 292 -29.73 -26.87 10.18
N GLY A 293 -29.54 -25.80 10.95
CA GLY A 293 -30.39 -24.60 10.94
C GLY A 293 -29.75 -23.36 10.31
N ILE A 294 -28.54 -23.46 9.72
CA ILE A 294 -27.80 -22.28 9.24
C ILE A 294 -27.22 -22.49 7.84
N ASP A 295 -27.01 -21.38 7.12
CA ASP A 295 -26.20 -21.37 5.89
C ASP A 295 -24.73 -21.15 6.24
N LEU A 296 -24.03 -22.26 6.48
CA LEU A 296 -22.59 -22.24 6.78
C LEU A 296 -21.78 -21.68 5.60
N ILE A 297 -22.16 -21.95 4.35
CA ILE A 297 -21.39 -21.57 3.16
C ILE A 297 -21.36 -20.05 3.03
N SER A 298 -22.51 -19.39 3.08
CA SER A 298 -22.59 -17.93 3.00
C SER A 298 -21.84 -17.25 4.14
N MET A 299 -21.99 -17.78 5.36
CA MET A 299 -21.34 -17.27 6.56
C MET A 299 -19.81 -17.40 6.50
N GLU A 300 -19.29 -18.57 6.10
CA GLU A 300 -17.85 -18.80 5.95
C GLU A 300 -17.25 -18.00 4.80
N LYS A 301 -17.95 -17.86 3.66
CA LYS A 301 -17.49 -16.99 2.57
C LYS A 301 -17.36 -15.54 3.02
N GLU A 302 -18.32 -15.05 3.79
CA GLU A 302 -18.29 -13.68 4.29
C GLU A 302 -17.18 -13.48 5.33
N MET A 303 -16.95 -14.44 6.22
CA MET A 303 -15.81 -14.41 7.14
C MET A 303 -14.47 -14.48 6.41
N LEU A 304 -14.32 -15.37 5.42
CA LEU A 304 -13.11 -15.48 4.61
C LEU A 304 -12.88 -14.23 3.77
N ARG A 305 -13.95 -13.58 3.29
CA ARG A 305 -13.89 -12.25 2.67
C ARG A 305 -13.37 -11.24 3.69
N LEU A 306 -14.03 -11.04 4.82
CA LEU A 306 -13.60 -10.10 5.87
C LEU A 306 -12.16 -10.35 6.33
N ARG A 307 -11.71 -11.59 6.32
CA ARG A 307 -10.33 -11.95 6.62
C ARG A 307 -9.35 -11.50 5.54
N LYS A 308 -9.63 -11.82 4.27
CA LYS A 308 -8.83 -11.32 3.13
C LYS A 308 -8.81 -9.80 3.14
N GLU A 309 -9.91 -9.20 3.56
CA GLU A 309 -10.09 -7.75 3.54
C GLU A 309 -9.40 -7.05 4.72
N ASN A 310 -9.44 -7.62 5.92
CA ASN A 310 -9.12 -6.85 7.12
C ASN A 310 -7.93 -7.38 7.92
N LEU A 311 -7.45 -8.62 7.69
CA LEU A 311 -6.66 -9.32 8.71
C LEU A 311 -5.32 -9.94 8.26
N PHE A 312 -4.98 -10.02 6.97
CA PHE A 312 -3.76 -10.76 6.58
C PHE A 312 -2.68 -9.90 5.92
N SER A 313 -1.65 -9.56 6.71
CA SER A 313 -0.28 -9.78 6.22
C SER A 313 -0.03 -11.28 6.25
N ALA A 314 0.26 -11.89 5.11
CA ALA A 314 0.67 -13.28 5.05
C ALA A 314 2.13 -13.43 5.54
N ARG A 315 2.46 -13.01 6.77
CA ARG A 315 3.58 -13.60 7.50
C ARG A 315 3.02 -14.52 8.57
N VAL A 316 2.91 -15.79 8.19
CA VAL A 316 2.87 -16.92 9.12
C VAL A 316 4.14 -16.82 9.97
N HIS A 317 4.05 -16.17 11.13
CA HIS A 317 5.07 -16.31 12.15
C HIS A 317 4.77 -17.58 12.93
N ARG A 318 5.68 -18.54 12.79
CA ARG A 318 5.90 -19.64 13.72
C ARG A 318 6.38 -19.05 15.06
N PHE A 319 5.47 -18.54 15.87
CA PHE A 319 5.68 -18.47 17.32
C PHE A 319 4.87 -19.58 17.97
N PRO A 320 5.50 -20.49 18.73
CA PRO A 320 4.81 -21.49 19.52
C PRO A 320 4.21 -20.77 20.75
N GLY A 321 3.07 -20.11 20.57
CA GLY A 321 2.45 -19.35 21.65
C GLY A 321 1.25 -18.50 21.26
N ASP A 322 1.09 -18.13 19.99
CA ASP A 322 -0.07 -17.36 19.55
C ASP A 322 -1.33 -18.25 19.47
N LYS A 323 -2.00 -18.42 20.61
CA LYS A 323 -3.41 -18.79 20.72
C LYS A 323 -4.35 -17.70 20.17
N ILE A 324 -3.85 -16.76 19.37
CA ILE A 324 -4.62 -15.63 18.85
C ILE A 324 -5.24 -16.04 17.51
N ARG A 325 -6.46 -16.56 17.63
CA ARG A 325 -7.52 -16.61 16.61
C ARG A 325 -7.23 -17.46 15.37
N LYS A 326 -7.69 -18.70 15.43
CA LYS A 326 -8.26 -19.37 14.25
C LYS A 326 -9.51 -18.56 13.86
N ILE A 327 -9.47 -17.79 12.78
CA ILE A 327 -10.45 -16.72 12.48
C ILE A 327 -11.70 -17.27 11.79
N SER A 328 -11.56 -18.28 10.94
CA SER A 328 -12.69 -18.99 10.30
C SER A 328 -13.02 -20.31 11.02
N ILE A 329 -14.28 -20.75 11.03
CA ILE A 329 -14.63 -22.03 11.64
C ILE A 329 -14.01 -23.17 10.81
N LEU A 330 -13.94 -23.03 9.48
CA LEU A 330 -13.28 -24.01 8.62
C LEU A 330 -11.78 -24.19 8.91
N GLU A 331 -11.06 -23.10 9.23
CA GLU A 331 -9.68 -23.22 9.70
C GLU A 331 -9.57 -23.85 11.07
N ASN A 332 -10.53 -23.55 11.96
CA ASN A 332 -10.53 -24.16 13.27
C ASN A 332 -10.73 -25.67 13.18
N VAL A 333 -11.74 -26.10 12.42
CA VAL A 333 -12.07 -27.50 12.18
C VAL A 333 -10.94 -28.22 11.44
N SER A 334 -10.38 -27.64 10.38
CA SER A 334 -9.25 -28.26 9.66
C SER A 334 -7.98 -28.36 10.51
N SER A 335 -7.75 -27.43 11.43
CA SER A 335 -6.61 -27.51 12.37
C SER A 335 -6.88 -28.40 13.59
N LEU A 336 -8.10 -28.91 13.81
CA LEU A 336 -8.31 -29.98 14.80
C LEU A 336 -7.55 -31.27 14.44
N ALA A 337 -7.08 -31.40 13.19
CA ALA A 337 -6.21 -32.49 12.74
C ALA A 337 -4.78 -32.43 13.33
N THR A 338 -4.39 -31.32 13.96
CA THR A 338 -3.02 -31.13 14.45
C THR A 338 -2.84 -31.80 15.82
N ALA A 339 -2.06 -32.88 15.82
CA ALA A 339 -1.53 -33.71 16.92
C ALA A 339 -2.26 -35.05 17.09
N TYR A 340 -1.67 -36.16 16.61
CA TYR A 340 -0.76 -37.02 17.39
C TYR A 340 -0.09 -38.11 16.53
N PHE A 341 1.24 -38.22 16.75
CA PHE A 341 2.28 -39.20 16.41
C PHE A 341 2.63 -39.71 14.99
N LYS A 342 3.93 -39.56 14.71
CA LYS A 342 4.72 -40.14 13.61
C LYS A 342 5.27 -41.54 13.97
N TYR A 343 4.93 -42.10 15.12
CA TYR A 343 5.39 -43.43 15.56
C TYR A 343 4.33 -44.07 16.44
N GLU A 344 3.99 -45.33 16.15
CA GLU A 344 3.09 -46.23 16.89
C GLU A 344 1.60 -46.31 16.46
N GLY A 345 1.38 -46.94 15.29
CA GLY A 345 0.34 -47.96 15.15
C GLY A 345 -1.11 -47.52 14.92
N ILE A 346 -1.86 -48.41 14.27
CA ILE A 346 -3.29 -48.34 13.91
C ILE A 346 -4.22 -48.03 15.12
N ARG A 347 -3.72 -48.11 16.36
CA ARG A 347 -4.53 -48.05 17.58
C ARG A 347 -4.88 -46.64 18.07
N GLU A 348 -4.12 -45.60 17.74
CA GLU A 348 -4.37 -44.26 18.30
C GLU A 348 -5.57 -43.53 17.67
N CYS A 349 -6.00 -43.95 16.47
CA CYS A 349 -7.23 -43.44 15.84
C CYS A 349 -8.53 -43.84 16.60
N LEU A 350 -8.45 -44.75 17.58
CA LEU A 350 -9.60 -45.41 18.20
C LEU A 350 -9.92 -44.93 19.63
N THR A 351 -9.24 -43.90 20.17
CA THR A 351 -9.48 -43.42 21.54
C THR A 351 -10.33 -42.14 21.57
N GLY A 352 -11.38 -42.13 22.41
CA GLY A 352 -12.56 -41.24 22.37
C GLY A 352 -12.38 -39.75 22.69
N ARG A 353 -11.22 -39.15 22.39
CA ARG A 353 -11.05 -37.68 22.24
C ARG A 353 -10.76 -37.26 20.80
N HIS A 354 -10.54 -38.24 19.93
CA HIS A 354 -10.17 -38.09 18.53
C HIS A 354 -11.35 -38.37 17.58
N SER A 355 -12.35 -39.13 18.04
CA SER A 355 -13.62 -39.35 17.34
C SER A 355 -14.38 -38.05 17.11
N GLU A 356 -14.47 -37.17 18.10
CA GLU A 356 -15.31 -35.96 18.02
C GLU A 356 -14.74 -34.95 17.03
N ALA A 357 -13.42 -34.79 16.99
CA ALA A 357 -12.76 -33.91 16.04
C ALA A 357 -12.94 -34.39 14.60
N PHE A 358 -12.89 -35.71 14.40
CA PHE A 358 -13.13 -36.35 13.11
C PHE A 358 -14.58 -36.18 12.66
N GLU A 359 -15.55 -36.47 13.53
CA GLU A 359 -16.97 -36.31 13.19
C GLU A 359 -17.29 -34.86 12.84
N ILE A 360 -16.75 -33.89 13.59
CA ILE A 360 -16.88 -32.47 13.25
C ILE A 360 -16.27 -32.17 11.87
N GLN A 361 -15.08 -32.71 11.54
CA GLN A 361 -14.47 -32.50 10.22
C GLN A 361 -15.33 -33.07 9.09
N LYS A 362 -15.88 -34.26 9.26
CA LYS A 362 -16.77 -34.91 8.30
C LYS A 362 -18.05 -34.09 8.09
N ILE A 363 -18.71 -33.71 9.18
CA ILE A 363 -19.93 -32.88 9.12
C ILE A 363 -19.65 -31.58 8.35
N PHE A 364 -18.55 -30.89 8.64
CA PHE A 364 -18.21 -29.66 7.92
C PHE A 364 -17.89 -29.91 6.44
N TYR A 365 -17.15 -30.98 6.11
CA TYR A 365 -16.84 -31.36 4.73
C TYR A 365 -18.10 -31.66 3.91
N ASP A 366 -19.06 -32.36 4.51
CA ASP A 366 -20.34 -32.70 3.90
C ASP A 366 -21.20 -31.45 3.67
N VAL A 367 -21.25 -30.54 4.65
CA VAL A 367 -22.01 -29.28 4.56
C VAL A 367 -21.44 -28.35 3.47
N ILE A 368 -20.12 -28.25 3.35
CA ILE A 368 -19.48 -27.50 2.26
C ILE A 368 -19.41 -28.30 0.95
N GLY A 369 -20.03 -29.49 0.93
CA GLY A 369 -20.12 -30.47 -0.16
C GLY A 369 -20.27 -29.91 -1.57
N LYS A 370 -21.03 -28.83 -1.70
CA LYS A 370 -21.41 -28.24 -3.00
C LYS A 370 -20.59 -27.01 -3.38
N ASP A 371 -19.68 -26.57 -2.51
CA ASP A 371 -18.87 -25.38 -2.70
C ASP A 371 -17.40 -25.72 -2.94
N GLU A 372 -17.00 -25.65 -4.21
CA GLU A 372 -15.67 -26.05 -4.67
C GLU A 372 -14.52 -25.26 -4.04
N ASP A 373 -14.73 -23.96 -3.85
CA ASP A 373 -13.72 -23.06 -3.29
C ASP A 373 -13.49 -23.37 -1.81
N LEU A 374 -14.57 -23.53 -1.02
CA LEU A 374 -14.47 -23.86 0.40
C LEU A 374 -13.91 -25.27 0.61
N LYS A 375 -14.30 -26.24 -0.21
CA LYS A 375 -13.74 -27.60 -0.20
C LYS A 375 -12.24 -27.60 -0.40
N ARG A 376 -11.78 -26.95 -1.48
CA ARG A 376 -10.35 -26.84 -1.77
C ARG A 376 -9.61 -26.17 -0.63
N PHE A 377 -10.12 -25.04 -0.13
CA PHE A 377 -9.54 -24.33 1.00
C PHE A 377 -9.43 -25.21 2.27
N PHE A 378 -10.49 -25.96 2.60
CA PHE A 378 -10.52 -26.85 3.75
C PHE A 378 -9.49 -27.98 3.63
N LEU A 379 -9.42 -28.64 2.47
CA LEU A 379 -8.47 -29.73 2.20
C LEU A 379 -7.01 -29.24 2.18
N GLU A 380 -6.73 -28.06 1.61
CA GLU A 380 -5.39 -27.47 1.63
C GLU A 380 -4.93 -27.16 3.06
N ASN A 381 -5.81 -26.65 3.92
CA ASN A 381 -5.49 -26.39 5.32
C ASN A 381 -5.31 -27.67 6.13
N LEU A 382 -6.14 -28.69 5.88
CA LEU A 382 -5.94 -30.01 6.44
C LEU A 382 -4.58 -30.60 6.05
N ARG A 383 -4.16 -30.46 4.78
CA ARG A 383 -2.85 -30.92 4.30
C ARG A 383 -1.68 -30.26 5.01
N LYS A 384 -1.81 -28.97 5.33
CA LYS A 384 -0.78 -28.22 6.07
C LYS A 384 -0.65 -28.69 7.51
N ASN A 385 -1.74 -29.18 8.11
CA ASN A 385 -1.86 -29.42 9.55
C ASN A 385 -1.99 -30.91 9.94
N GLY A 386 -2.19 -31.82 8.99
CA GLY A 386 -2.46 -33.25 9.22
C GLY A 386 -1.81 -34.18 8.20
N THR A 387 -2.03 -35.49 8.37
CA THR A 387 -1.52 -36.54 7.47
C THR A 387 -2.71 -37.30 6.89
N PHE A 388 -2.80 -37.44 5.57
CA PHE A 388 -3.87 -38.22 4.93
C PHE A 388 -3.45 -39.66 4.69
N ARG A 389 -4.41 -40.60 4.75
CA ARG A 389 -4.18 -42.02 4.41
C ARG A 389 -4.06 -42.25 2.90
N LYS A 390 -4.82 -41.49 2.10
CA LYS A 390 -4.69 -41.35 0.64
C LYS A 390 -4.59 -39.86 0.29
N ASP A 391 -3.76 -39.49 -0.68
CA ASP A 391 -3.60 -38.08 -1.10
C ASP A 391 -4.85 -37.64 -1.91
N PRO A 392 -5.70 -36.75 -1.39
CA PRO A 392 -6.93 -36.34 -2.08
C PRO A 392 -6.65 -35.48 -3.34
N PHE A 393 -5.38 -35.16 -3.62
CA PHE A 393 -4.97 -34.36 -4.78
C PHE A 393 -4.30 -35.18 -5.89
N LYS A 394 -4.10 -36.50 -5.72
CA LYS A 394 -3.50 -37.38 -6.73
C LYS A 394 -4.51 -38.18 -7.54
N GLU A 395 -5.63 -38.53 -6.93
CA GLU A 395 -6.82 -39.06 -7.60
C GLU A 395 -7.87 -37.94 -7.62
N ASP A 396 -8.72 -37.91 -8.64
CA ASP A 396 -9.72 -36.85 -8.85
C ASP A 396 -10.45 -36.52 -7.53
N PRO A 397 -10.27 -35.30 -6.95
CA PRO A 397 -10.79 -34.93 -5.62
C PRO A 397 -12.33 -34.99 -5.53
N PHE A 398 -13.00 -35.24 -6.65
CA PHE A 398 -14.45 -35.34 -6.80
C PHE A 398 -14.95 -36.77 -7.03
N LYS A 399 -14.07 -37.78 -7.10
CA LYS A 399 -14.46 -39.18 -7.35
C LYS A 399 -14.44 -40.09 -6.13
N GLU A 400 -13.61 -39.81 -5.12
CA GLU A 400 -13.57 -40.59 -3.87
C GLU A 400 -13.59 -39.64 -2.66
N ASP A 401 -14.44 -39.92 -1.67
CA ASP A 401 -14.48 -39.16 -0.42
C ASP A 401 -13.10 -39.25 0.28
N PRO A 402 -12.53 -38.12 0.74
CA PRO A 402 -11.27 -38.14 1.46
C PRO A 402 -11.40 -39.01 2.72
N VAL A 403 -10.60 -40.08 2.78
CA VAL A 403 -10.47 -40.90 3.99
C VAL A 403 -9.62 -40.11 4.99
N PHE A 404 -10.29 -39.23 5.73
CA PHE A 404 -9.83 -38.78 7.03
C PHE A 404 -9.60 -40.05 7.88
N CYS A 405 -8.59 -40.11 8.75
CA CYS A 405 -8.30 -41.34 9.50
C CYS A 405 -9.56 -41.91 10.18
N GLY A 406 -10.08 -43.04 9.67
CA GLY A 406 -11.27 -43.70 10.20
C GLY A 406 -12.32 -44.10 9.16
N THR A 407 -11.97 -44.93 8.18
CA THR A 407 -12.96 -45.82 7.55
C THR A 407 -12.40 -47.24 7.50
N TYR A 408 -13.01 -48.13 8.30
CA TYR A 408 -13.37 -49.48 7.86
C TYR A 408 -14.54 -49.99 8.69
N ASP A 409 -15.45 -50.63 7.97
CA ASP A 409 -16.72 -51.19 8.38
C ASP A 409 -16.64 -52.15 9.56
N LYS A 410 -17.68 -52.11 10.39
CA LYS A 410 -18.03 -53.23 11.25
C LYS A 410 -18.44 -54.41 10.34
N THR A 411 -17.57 -55.40 10.21
CA THR A 411 -17.98 -56.78 9.93
C THR A 411 -18.05 -57.56 11.22
#